data_AF-A0A2E5HLF2-F1
#
_entry.id   AF-A0A2E5HLF2-F1
#
_cell.length_a   1.000
_cell.length_b   1.000
_cell.length_c   1.000
_cell.angle_alpha   90.00
_cell.angle_beta   90.00
_cell.angle_gamma   90.00
#
_symmetry.space_group_name_H-M   'P 1'
#
loop_
_entity.id
_entity.type
_entity.pdbx_description
1 polymer ?
#
loop_
_entity_poly.entity_id
_entity_poly.type
_entity_poly.pdbx_seq_one_letter_code
_entity_poly.pdbx_strand_id
1 'polypeptide(L)'
;MVLCSVWVATPAAAEHTADEQITDSTAYTLRDGEARVGLWKVEYGLLDRLDLGTYTWPWLAKIASLSGKYEWYRSESWSVANKLSVLRLDLQDWSEESEPAVFQVVPVEMGVSYRFNESWTLSVEGIYTNVSAEGSYNEDDLNGAAAVTNFQWTSTVEWRWTETLAVLLHLRSLAFQGTSGSGSSVTMPDAYTTVEVYGEAQSDVLDVEGASSATLILHWAWSTFNLRVGLGYGNWSLPGVNFVLPEKTYIPEFDLFWRW
;
A
#
# COMPACT_ATOMS: atom_id res chain seq x y z
N MET A 1 -42.00 23.19 10.68
CA MET A 1 -41.42 22.37 11.75
C MET A 1 -39.99 22.05 11.34
N VAL A 2 -39.03 22.86 11.79
CA VAL A 2 -37.60 22.77 11.43
C VAL A 2 -36.91 22.06 12.58
N LEU A 3 -36.49 20.81 12.36
CA LEU A 3 -35.72 20.02 13.32
C LEU A 3 -34.26 20.50 13.24
N CYS A 4 -33.92 21.49 14.07
CA CYS A 4 -32.54 21.80 14.43
C CYS A 4 -32.04 20.71 15.38
N SER A 5 -31.48 19.63 14.83
CA SER A 5 -30.61 18.73 15.59
C SER A 5 -29.27 19.43 15.81
N VAL A 6 -29.20 20.22 16.89
CA VAL A 6 -27.93 20.67 17.46
C VAL A 6 -27.28 19.43 18.05
N TRP A 7 -26.32 18.86 17.32
CA TRP A 7 -25.41 17.88 17.87
C TRP A 7 -24.68 18.55 19.03
N VAL A 8 -24.92 18.05 20.24
CA VAL A 8 -24.11 18.39 21.41
C VAL A 8 -22.71 17.91 21.09
N ALA A 9 -21.84 18.83 20.64
CA ALA A 9 -20.42 18.57 20.52
C ALA A 9 -19.91 18.37 21.95
N THR A 10 -19.87 17.11 22.39
CA THR A 10 -18.97 16.71 23.48
C THR A 10 -17.58 17.24 23.16
N PRO A 11 -16.77 17.61 24.16
CA PRO A 11 -15.38 18.00 23.92
C PRO A 11 -14.76 16.94 23.01
N ALA A 12 -14.21 17.38 21.88
CA ALA A 12 -13.55 16.51 20.92
C ALA A 12 -12.25 15.99 21.55
N ALA A 13 -12.39 15.03 22.46
CA ALA A 13 -11.30 14.27 23.03
C ALA A 13 -10.92 13.22 21.99
N ALA A 14 -9.89 13.50 21.23
CA ALA A 14 -9.10 12.49 20.58
C ALA A 14 -7.70 12.70 21.07
N GLU A 15 -7.07 11.58 21.34
CA GLU A 15 -5.84 11.59 22.06
C GLU A 15 -5.00 10.54 21.38
N HIS A 16 -3.87 10.92 20.80
CA HIS A 16 -2.75 10.06 20.47
C HIS A 16 -2.28 9.36 21.77
N THR A 17 -3.08 8.42 22.23
CA THR A 17 -2.93 7.66 23.47
C THR A 17 -2.08 6.44 23.21
N ALA A 18 -1.85 5.67 24.26
CA ALA A 18 -1.30 4.33 24.10
C ALA A 18 -2.19 3.46 23.19
N ASP A 19 -3.49 3.72 23.18
CA ASP A 19 -4.49 2.89 22.51
C ASP A 19 -4.91 3.45 21.14
N GLU A 20 -4.78 4.74 20.86
CA GLU A 20 -5.05 5.36 19.55
C GLU A 20 -3.76 5.62 18.80
N GLN A 21 -3.32 4.61 18.07
CA GLN A 21 -2.06 4.65 17.35
C GLN A 21 -2.30 4.90 15.86
N ILE A 22 -1.32 5.51 15.20
CA ILE A 22 -1.28 5.63 13.75
C ILE A 22 -1.03 4.24 13.20
N THR A 23 -1.96 3.67 12.45
CA THR A 23 -1.86 2.30 11.90
C THR A 23 -1.18 2.26 10.53
N ASP A 24 -1.13 3.39 9.84
CA ASP A 24 -0.41 3.52 8.57
C ASP A 24 1.09 3.62 8.80
N SER A 25 1.84 2.81 8.06
CA SER A 25 3.31 2.81 8.09
C SER A 25 3.90 2.52 9.48
N THR A 26 3.17 1.71 10.27
CA THR A 26 3.55 1.21 11.61
C THR A 26 3.14 -0.26 11.74
N ALA A 27 3.53 -0.92 12.82
CA ALA A 27 3.10 -2.29 13.12
C ALA A 27 1.70 -2.39 13.76
N TYR A 28 1.08 -1.28 14.17
CA TYR A 28 -0.18 -1.31 14.94
C TYR A 28 -1.40 -1.58 14.07
N THR A 29 -2.36 -2.38 14.56
CA THR A 29 -3.66 -2.63 13.91
C THR A 29 -4.78 -1.75 14.48
N LEU A 30 -5.93 -1.75 13.81
CA LEU A 30 -7.19 -1.24 14.39
C LEU A 30 -7.63 -2.09 15.60
N ARG A 31 -8.47 -1.50 16.47
CA ARG A 31 -9.07 -2.22 17.60
C ARG A 31 -10.21 -3.14 17.13
N ASP A 32 -10.57 -4.12 17.95
CA ASP A 32 -11.73 -4.97 17.68
C ASP A 32 -13.01 -4.12 17.48
N GLY A 33 -13.70 -4.35 16.36
CA GLY A 33 -14.93 -3.66 15.98
C GLY A 33 -14.73 -2.26 15.40
N GLU A 34 -13.50 -1.75 15.36
CA GLU A 34 -13.22 -0.41 14.87
C GLU A 34 -13.17 -0.39 13.33
N ALA A 35 -13.93 0.50 12.70
CA ALA A 35 -13.83 0.74 11.27
C ALA A 35 -13.13 2.06 10.99
N ARG A 36 -12.28 2.06 9.96
CA ARG A 36 -11.67 3.24 9.38
C ARG A 36 -12.14 3.43 7.95
N VAL A 37 -12.70 4.59 7.64
CA VAL A 37 -13.07 4.97 6.27
C VAL A 37 -12.34 6.24 5.90
N GLY A 38 -11.44 6.13 4.94
CA GLY A 38 -10.57 7.22 4.51
C GLY A 38 -10.57 7.46 3.02
N LEU A 39 -9.85 8.50 2.62
CA LEU A 39 -9.66 8.86 1.22
C LEU A 39 -8.95 7.73 0.45
N TRP A 40 -7.96 7.08 1.07
CA TRP A 40 -7.14 6.05 0.41
C TRP A 40 -7.50 4.61 0.74
N LYS A 41 -8.14 4.37 1.90
CA LYS A 41 -8.39 3.03 2.41
C LYS A 41 -9.70 2.95 3.18
N VAL A 42 -10.30 1.77 3.16
CA VAL A 42 -11.32 1.33 4.11
C VAL A 42 -10.77 0.12 4.84
N GLU A 43 -10.74 0.16 6.16
CA GLU A 43 -10.18 -0.88 7.03
C GLU A 43 -11.18 -1.19 8.15
N TYR A 44 -11.19 -2.43 8.65
CA TYR A 44 -12.01 -2.89 9.76
C TYR A 44 -11.18 -3.81 10.65
N GLY A 45 -11.10 -3.49 11.94
CA GLY A 45 -10.49 -4.32 12.97
C GLY A 45 -11.39 -5.50 13.27
N LEU A 46 -11.07 -6.65 12.68
CA LEU A 46 -11.81 -7.90 12.90
C LEU A 46 -11.51 -8.49 14.30
N LEU A 47 -10.30 -8.26 14.79
CA LEU A 47 -9.82 -8.58 16.13
C LEU A 47 -8.83 -7.49 16.55
N ASP A 48 -8.49 -7.41 17.84
CA ASP A 48 -7.48 -6.46 18.35
C ASP A 48 -6.10 -6.52 17.68
N ARG A 49 -5.81 -7.60 16.94
CA ARG A 49 -4.54 -7.88 16.26
C ARG A 49 -4.71 -8.16 14.77
N LEU A 50 -5.92 -8.09 14.23
CA LEU A 50 -6.21 -8.41 12.83
C LEU A 50 -7.13 -7.35 12.25
N ASP A 51 -6.62 -6.59 11.30
CA ASP A 51 -7.45 -5.74 10.45
C ASP A 51 -7.53 -6.30 9.03
N LEU A 52 -8.68 -6.06 8.41
CA LEU A 52 -8.93 -6.33 7.00
C LEU A 52 -9.28 -5.01 6.34
N GLY A 53 -8.83 -4.82 5.11
CA GLY A 53 -9.06 -3.58 4.41
C GLY A 53 -8.95 -3.69 2.91
N THR A 54 -9.08 -2.54 2.28
CA THR A 54 -9.12 -2.39 0.83
C THR A 54 -8.77 -0.94 0.51
N TYR A 55 -8.10 -0.73 -0.62
CA TYR A 55 -7.74 0.61 -1.09
C TYR A 55 -8.88 1.15 -1.95
N THR A 56 -9.30 2.38 -1.68
CA THR A 56 -10.40 3.06 -2.37
C THR A 56 -10.00 3.54 -3.77
N TRP A 57 -8.75 4.01 -3.95
CA TRP A 57 -8.28 4.52 -5.24
C TRP A 57 -8.31 3.47 -6.36
N PRO A 58 -7.84 2.22 -6.14
CA PRO A 58 -8.01 1.11 -7.08
C PRO A 58 -9.45 0.92 -7.60
N TRP A 59 -10.48 1.19 -6.79
CA TRP A 59 -11.87 1.01 -7.21
C TRP A 59 -12.28 1.93 -8.36
N LEU A 60 -11.69 3.13 -8.44
CA LEU A 60 -11.95 4.06 -9.56
C LEU A 60 -11.45 3.50 -10.90
N ALA A 61 -10.46 2.62 -10.86
CA ALA A 61 -9.92 1.90 -12.00
C ALA A 61 -10.45 0.45 -12.08
N LYS A 62 -11.56 0.12 -11.41
CA LYS A 62 -12.11 -1.24 -11.33
C LYS A 62 -11.09 -2.31 -10.88
N ILE A 63 -10.05 -1.90 -10.15
CA ILE A 63 -9.02 -2.79 -9.61
C ILE A 63 -9.56 -3.33 -8.28
N ALA A 64 -9.74 -4.64 -8.19
CA ALA A 64 -10.07 -5.29 -6.94
C ALA A 64 -8.87 -5.19 -5.99
N SER A 65 -9.10 -4.81 -4.74
CA SER A 65 -8.04 -4.77 -3.74
C SER A 65 -8.50 -5.32 -2.40
N LEU A 66 -7.64 -6.10 -1.75
CA LEU A 66 -7.86 -6.66 -0.42
C LEU A 66 -6.53 -6.62 0.34
N SER A 67 -6.56 -6.24 1.60
CA SER A 67 -5.42 -6.27 2.50
C SER A 67 -5.80 -6.87 3.83
N GLY A 68 -4.85 -7.54 4.48
CA GLY A 68 -4.98 -7.97 5.86
C GLY A 68 -3.67 -7.74 6.60
N LYS A 69 -3.75 -7.19 7.80
CA LYS A 69 -2.60 -6.99 8.69
C LYS A 69 -2.80 -7.76 9.98
N TYR A 70 -1.78 -8.51 10.37
CA TYR A 70 -1.78 -9.29 11.59
C TYR A 70 -0.60 -8.88 12.50
N GLU A 71 -0.92 -8.32 13.66
CA GLU A 71 0.01 -7.97 14.71
C GLU A 71 0.25 -9.16 15.64
N TRP A 72 1.29 -9.94 15.31
CA TRP A 72 1.58 -11.19 16.02
C TRP A 72 2.28 -10.97 17.37
N TYR A 73 2.85 -9.78 17.60
CA TYR A 73 3.44 -9.41 18.88
C TYR A 73 3.11 -7.96 19.26
N ARG A 74 2.67 -7.74 20.51
CA ARG A 74 2.39 -6.43 21.09
C ARG A 74 2.83 -6.39 22.55
N SER A 75 3.59 -5.38 22.94
CA SER A 75 3.90 -5.00 24.31
C SER A 75 3.79 -3.48 24.47
N GLU A 76 4.10 -2.94 25.66
CA GLU A 76 4.05 -1.50 25.91
C GLU A 76 4.96 -0.68 25.00
N SER A 77 6.13 -1.23 24.64
CA SER A 77 7.14 -0.54 23.83
C SER A 77 7.33 -1.12 22.44
N TRP A 78 6.89 -2.35 22.18
CA TRP A 78 7.18 -3.04 20.92
C TRP A 78 5.92 -3.57 20.26
N SER A 79 5.85 -3.45 18.95
CA SER A 79 4.82 -4.08 18.13
C SER A 79 5.46 -4.67 16.88
N VAL A 80 5.00 -5.86 16.47
CA VAL A 80 5.46 -6.51 15.25
C VAL A 80 4.27 -7.07 14.50
N ALA A 81 4.19 -6.74 13.21
CA ALA A 81 3.10 -7.14 12.35
C ALA A 81 3.58 -7.57 10.97
N ASN A 82 2.76 -8.37 10.31
CA ASN A 82 2.86 -8.64 8.88
C ASN A 82 1.59 -8.16 8.20
N LYS A 83 1.71 -7.63 7.00
CA LYS A 83 0.59 -7.25 6.15
C LYS A 83 0.74 -7.90 4.78
N LEU A 84 -0.35 -8.46 4.29
CA LEU A 84 -0.46 -9.00 2.95
C LEU A 84 -1.55 -8.21 2.24
N SER A 85 -1.25 -7.71 1.04
CA SER A 85 -2.29 -7.17 0.17
C SER A 85 -2.27 -7.88 -1.18
N VAL A 86 -3.41 -7.87 -1.85
CA VAL A 86 -3.59 -8.36 -3.21
C VAL A 86 -4.38 -7.30 -3.97
N LEU A 87 -3.83 -6.83 -5.08
CA LEU A 87 -4.53 -6.01 -6.06
C LEU A 87 -4.63 -6.81 -7.35
N ARG A 88 -5.80 -6.80 -7.99
CA ARG A 88 -6.05 -7.50 -9.25
C ARG A 88 -6.81 -6.58 -10.20
N LEU A 89 -6.29 -6.45 -11.41
CA LEU A 89 -6.88 -5.74 -12.53
C LEU A 89 -7.08 -6.72 -13.67
N ASP A 90 -8.31 -6.87 -14.13
CA ASP A 90 -8.65 -7.63 -15.32
C ASP A 90 -8.91 -6.66 -16.46
N LEU A 91 -8.10 -6.70 -17.53
CA LEU A 91 -8.28 -5.79 -18.67
C LEU A 91 -9.52 -6.15 -19.51
N GLN A 92 -10.01 -7.38 -19.42
CA GLN A 92 -11.23 -7.77 -20.12
C GLN A 92 -12.47 -7.01 -19.61
N ASP A 93 -12.46 -6.58 -18.35
CA ASP A 93 -13.53 -5.77 -17.75
C ASP A 93 -13.60 -4.32 -18.27
N TRP A 94 -12.62 -3.89 -19.08
CA TRP A 94 -12.53 -2.55 -19.64
C TRP A 94 -13.09 -2.45 -21.06
N SER A 95 -12.89 -3.49 -21.89
CA SER A 95 -13.39 -3.54 -23.25
C SER A 95 -13.64 -4.98 -23.67
N GLU A 96 -14.78 -5.24 -24.30
CA GLU A 96 -15.09 -6.55 -24.89
C GLU A 96 -14.13 -6.93 -26.04
N GLU A 97 -13.46 -5.92 -26.62
CA GLU A 97 -12.46 -6.10 -27.69
C GLU A 97 -11.03 -6.31 -27.15
N SER A 98 -10.82 -6.16 -25.83
CA SER A 98 -9.50 -6.38 -25.25
C SER A 98 -9.20 -7.86 -25.10
N GLU A 99 -8.01 -8.25 -25.52
CA GLU A 99 -7.46 -9.57 -25.20
C GLU A 99 -7.40 -9.78 -23.68
N PRO A 100 -7.61 -11.03 -23.20
CA PRO A 100 -7.60 -11.31 -21.78
C PRO A 100 -6.19 -11.10 -21.23
N ALA A 101 -6.06 -10.11 -20.34
CA ALA A 101 -4.84 -9.82 -19.63
C ALA A 101 -5.15 -9.47 -18.17
N VAL A 102 -4.47 -10.15 -17.24
CA VAL A 102 -4.64 -9.99 -15.80
C VAL A 102 -3.36 -9.43 -15.22
N PHE A 103 -3.48 -8.31 -14.51
CA PHE A 103 -2.41 -7.71 -13.74
C PHE A 103 -2.69 -7.96 -12.26
N GLN A 104 -1.71 -8.51 -11.56
CA GLN A 104 -1.79 -8.79 -10.14
C GLN A 104 -0.61 -8.19 -9.39
N VAL A 105 -0.88 -7.57 -8.23
CA VAL A 105 0.15 -6.99 -7.37
C VAL A 105 -0.03 -7.52 -5.96
N VAL A 106 1.02 -8.13 -5.42
CA VAL A 106 1.03 -8.78 -4.12
C VAL A 106 2.16 -8.22 -3.27
N PRO A 107 1.93 -7.13 -2.50
CA PRO A 107 2.86 -6.69 -1.49
C PRO A 107 2.74 -7.51 -0.20
N VAL A 108 3.90 -7.89 0.32
CA VAL A 108 4.11 -8.50 1.64
C VAL A 108 4.95 -7.54 2.45
N GLU A 109 4.42 -7.10 3.57
CA GLU A 109 5.04 -6.11 4.45
C GLU A 109 5.31 -6.77 5.80
N MET A 110 6.49 -6.53 6.36
CA MET A 110 6.84 -6.88 7.74
C MET A 110 7.30 -5.61 8.45
N GLY A 111 6.62 -5.27 9.55
CA GLY A 111 6.83 -4.02 10.27
C GLY A 111 7.16 -4.25 11.74
N VAL A 112 8.07 -3.45 12.26
CA VAL A 112 8.40 -3.36 13.69
C VAL A 112 8.21 -1.92 14.13
N SER A 113 7.47 -1.70 15.21
CA SER A 113 7.35 -0.40 15.86
C SER A 113 7.93 -0.45 17.27
N TYR A 114 8.75 0.54 17.59
CA TYR A 114 9.33 0.76 18.90
C TYR A 114 8.93 2.12 19.45
N ARG A 115 8.19 2.10 20.56
CA ARG A 115 7.81 3.28 21.32
C ARG A 115 8.86 3.53 22.40
N PHE A 116 9.64 4.60 22.23
CA PHE A 116 10.65 5.01 23.20
C PHE A 116 10.02 5.54 24.50
N ASN A 117 8.94 6.31 24.34
CA ASN A 117 8.14 6.91 25.40
C ASN A 117 6.77 7.31 24.82
N GLU A 118 5.92 7.94 25.63
CA GLU A 118 4.58 8.38 25.21
C GLU A 118 4.58 9.36 24.03
N SER A 119 5.69 10.05 23.75
CA SER A 119 5.79 11.07 22.69
C SER A 119 6.52 10.61 21.44
N TRP A 120 7.33 9.56 21.50
CA TRP A 120 8.22 9.15 20.40
C TRP A 120 8.05 7.69 20.03
N THR A 121 7.77 7.44 18.76
CA THR A 121 7.70 6.09 18.18
C THR A 121 8.53 6.04 16.91
N LEU A 122 9.32 4.98 16.74
CA LEU A 122 10.00 4.64 15.49
C LEU A 122 9.35 3.38 14.93
N SER A 123 8.92 3.44 13.68
CA SER A 123 8.45 2.27 12.93
C SER A 123 9.39 2.01 11.76
N VAL A 124 9.73 0.76 11.53
CA VAL A 124 10.57 0.31 10.42
C VAL A 124 9.85 -0.83 9.73
N GLU A 125 9.72 -0.76 8.40
CA GLU A 125 9.04 -1.81 7.64
C GLU A 125 9.86 -2.21 6.41
N GLY A 126 9.85 -3.50 6.12
CA GLY A 126 10.31 -4.06 4.85
C GLY A 126 9.11 -4.44 4.00
N ILE A 127 9.09 -3.98 2.75
CA ILE A 127 8.01 -4.21 1.80
C ILE A 127 8.57 -4.95 0.60
N TYR A 128 8.22 -6.22 0.46
CA TYR A 128 8.48 -7.00 -0.75
C TYR A 128 7.24 -6.97 -1.63
N THR A 129 7.36 -6.54 -2.89
CA THR A 129 6.23 -6.53 -3.82
C THR A 129 6.54 -7.39 -5.02
N ASN A 130 5.61 -8.27 -5.36
CA ASN A 130 5.59 -8.99 -6.62
C ASN A 130 4.44 -8.45 -7.48
N VAL A 131 4.76 -7.98 -8.67
CA VAL A 131 3.81 -7.60 -9.72
C VAL A 131 3.90 -8.67 -10.79
N SER A 132 2.78 -9.26 -11.19
CA SER A 132 2.69 -10.13 -12.36
C SER A 132 1.67 -9.59 -13.35
N ALA A 133 1.94 -9.78 -14.63
CA ALA A 133 1.03 -9.53 -15.72
C ALA A 133 1.02 -10.77 -16.60
N GLU A 134 -0.14 -11.35 -16.85
CA GLU A 134 -0.33 -12.53 -17.69
C GLU A 134 -1.37 -12.19 -18.77
N GLY A 135 -1.15 -12.59 -20.02
CA GLY A 135 -2.14 -12.40 -21.08
C GLY A 135 -1.80 -13.11 -22.38
N SER A 136 -2.80 -13.18 -23.26
CA SER A 136 -2.68 -13.77 -24.60
C SER A 136 -2.87 -12.71 -25.70
N TYR A 137 -2.38 -12.98 -26.91
CA TYR A 137 -2.62 -12.15 -28.10
C TYR A 137 -2.97 -13.04 -29.32
N ASN A 138 -4.13 -12.78 -29.94
CA ASN A 138 -4.78 -13.66 -30.90
C ASN A 138 -4.14 -13.77 -32.30
N GLU A 139 -3.21 -12.90 -32.71
CA GLU A 139 -2.68 -13.01 -34.07
C GLU A 139 -1.74 -14.21 -34.28
N ASP A 140 -1.15 -14.79 -33.21
CA ASP A 140 -0.20 -15.93 -33.28
C ASP A 140 -0.14 -16.80 -32.00
N ASP A 141 -1.25 -16.93 -31.26
CA ASP A 141 -1.32 -17.65 -29.95
C ASP A 141 -0.14 -17.30 -29.01
N LEU A 142 0.23 -16.02 -28.99
CA LEU A 142 1.31 -15.52 -28.15
C LEU A 142 0.80 -15.42 -26.71
N ASN A 143 1.42 -16.16 -25.79
CA ASN A 143 1.17 -16.04 -24.36
C ASN A 143 2.39 -15.41 -23.70
N GLY A 144 2.17 -14.39 -22.87
CA GLY A 144 3.24 -13.67 -22.19
C GLY A 144 2.98 -13.53 -20.70
N ALA A 145 4.04 -13.61 -19.92
CA ALA A 145 4.05 -13.24 -18.52
C ALA A 145 5.20 -12.26 -18.25
N ALA A 146 4.93 -11.17 -17.55
CA ALA A 146 5.95 -10.26 -17.04
C ALA A 146 5.81 -10.15 -15.53
N ALA A 147 6.93 -10.19 -14.81
CA ALA A 147 6.96 -10.00 -13.38
C ALA A 147 7.98 -8.93 -12.98
N VAL A 148 7.56 -8.04 -12.09
CA VAL A 148 8.46 -7.06 -11.44
C VAL A 148 8.46 -7.37 -9.96
N THR A 149 9.64 -7.61 -9.41
CA THR A 149 9.83 -7.77 -7.97
C THR A 149 10.60 -6.59 -7.43
N ASN A 150 10.18 -6.07 -6.28
CA ASN A 150 10.94 -5.04 -5.59
C ASN A 150 10.94 -5.24 -4.09
N PHE A 151 11.99 -4.73 -3.45
CA PHE A 151 12.11 -4.65 -2.01
C PHE A 151 12.38 -3.21 -1.62
N GLN A 152 11.49 -2.65 -0.79
CA GLN A 152 11.62 -1.33 -0.21
C GLN A 152 11.74 -1.40 1.30
N TRP A 153 12.45 -0.42 1.83
CA TRP A 153 12.56 -0.18 3.25
C TRP A 153 11.91 1.16 3.57
N THR A 154 11.07 1.18 4.60
CA THR A 154 10.46 2.40 5.13
C THR A 154 10.86 2.59 6.58
N SER A 155 10.90 3.85 6.99
CA SER A 155 11.04 4.23 8.40
C SER A 155 10.19 5.44 8.69
N THR A 156 9.41 5.38 9.76
CA THR A 156 8.56 6.46 10.22
C THR A 156 8.94 6.82 11.64
N VAL A 157 9.40 8.06 11.85
CA VAL A 157 9.56 8.62 13.19
C VAL A 157 8.34 9.48 13.49
N GLU A 158 7.60 9.12 14.53
CA GLU A 158 6.45 9.87 15.03
C GLU A 158 6.86 10.63 16.29
N TRP A 159 6.62 11.93 16.29
CA TRP A 159 6.72 12.81 17.46
C TRP A 159 5.35 13.41 17.77
N ARG A 160 4.74 12.98 18.87
CA ARG A 160 3.48 13.53 19.39
C ARG A 160 3.79 14.83 20.11
N TRP A 161 3.42 15.93 19.48
CA TRP A 161 3.61 17.26 20.05
C TRP A 161 2.49 17.60 21.03
N THR A 162 1.26 17.25 20.70
CA THR A 162 0.10 17.34 21.60
C THR A 162 -0.71 16.05 21.52
N GLU A 163 -1.76 15.93 22.35
CA GLU A 163 -2.72 14.82 22.28
C GLU A 163 -3.40 14.74 20.91
N THR A 164 -3.56 15.86 20.20
CA THR A 164 -4.27 15.91 18.91
C THR A 164 -3.35 16.07 17.71
N LEU A 165 -2.05 16.32 17.90
CA LEU A 165 -1.11 16.63 16.82
C LEU A 165 0.17 15.82 16.95
N ALA A 166 0.46 15.05 15.92
CA ALA A 166 1.73 14.37 15.71
C ALA A 166 2.45 14.89 14.46
N VAL A 167 3.76 14.97 14.55
CA VAL A 167 4.67 15.23 13.43
C VAL A 167 5.34 13.91 13.06
N LEU A 168 5.27 13.53 11.79
CA LEU A 168 5.91 12.32 11.30
C LEU A 168 6.97 12.67 10.26
N LEU A 169 8.14 12.04 10.39
CA LEU A 169 9.13 11.97 9.33
C LEU A 169 9.09 10.56 8.74
N HIS A 170 8.61 10.45 7.50
CA HIS A 170 8.58 9.18 6.76
C HIS A 170 9.72 9.16 5.74
N LEU A 171 10.57 8.15 5.85
CA LEU A 171 11.67 7.86 4.94
C LEU A 171 11.35 6.57 4.19
N ARG A 172 11.65 6.55 2.90
CA ARG A 172 11.49 5.38 2.04
C ARG A 172 12.70 5.25 1.14
N SER A 173 13.19 4.02 0.97
CA SER A 173 14.27 3.71 0.04
C SER A 173 13.98 2.40 -0.67
N LEU A 174 14.20 2.38 -1.97
CA LEU A 174 14.24 1.15 -2.77
C LEU A 174 15.61 0.50 -2.58
N ALA A 175 15.60 -0.75 -2.14
CA ALA A 175 16.81 -1.52 -1.89
C ALA A 175 17.13 -2.48 -3.04
N PHE A 176 16.11 -3.03 -3.71
CA PHE A 176 16.28 -3.87 -4.89
C PHE A 176 15.03 -3.82 -5.78
N GLN A 177 15.24 -3.92 -7.09
CA GLN A 177 14.19 -4.13 -8.08
C GLN A 177 14.72 -5.04 -9.20
N GLY A 178 13.98 -6.08 -9.52
CA GLY A 178 14.28 -7.01 -10.60
C GLY A 178 13.08 -7.18 -11.52
N THR A 179 13.32 -7.28 -12.82
CA THR A 179 12.28 -7.56 -13.82
C THR A 179 12.57 -8.87 -14.53
N SER A 180 11.56 -9.71 -14.65
CA SER A 180 11.60 -10.91 -15.48
C SER A 180 10.41 -10.94 -16.42
N GLY A 181 10.57 -11.61 -17.54
CA GLY A 181 9.51 -11.86 -18.49
C GLY A 181 9.73 -13.21 -19.15
N SER A 182 8.64 -13.93 -19.38
CA SER A 182 8.63 -15.14 -20.17
C SER A 182 7.51 -15.05 -21.20
N GLY A 183 7.67 -15.76 -22.30
CA GLY A 183 6.63 -15.87 -23.31
C GLY A 183 6.77 -17.15 -24.09
N SER A 184 5.63 -17.66 -24.56
CA SER A 184 5.58 -18.72 -25.53
C SER A 184 4.77 -18.30 -26.74
N SER A 185 5.18 -18.80 -27.91
CA SER A 185 4.43 -18.67 -29.15
C SER A 185 4.31 -20.04 -29.79
N VAL A 186 3.09 -20.39 -30.17
CA VAL A 186 2.82 -21.59 -30.96
C VAL A 186 2.53 -21.14 -32.38
N THR A 187 3.43 -21.48 -33.31
CA THR A 187 3.22 -21.19 -34.74
C THR A 187 3.06 -22.48 -35.53
N MET A 188 2.11 -22.48 -36.46
CA MET A 188 1.88 -23.60 -37.39
C MET A 188 2.35 -23.17 -38.79
N PRO A 189 3.65 -23.36 -39.12
CA PRO A 189 4.16 -22.96 -40.44
C PRO A 189 3.51 -23.75 -41.59
N ASP A 190 2.97 -24.94 -41.32
CA ASP A 190 2.18 -25.75 -42.23
C ASP A 190 1.14 -26.60 -41.47
N ALA A 191 0.27 -27.31 -42.20
CA ALA A 191 -0.85 -28.07 -41.63
C ALA A 191 -0.47 -29.29 -40.76
N TYR A 192 0.81 -29.66 -40.72
CA TYR A 192 1.30 -30.85 -40.00
C TYR A 192 2.42 -30.53 -39.00
N THR A 193 2.94 -29.31 -39.01
CA THR A 193 4.05 -28.88 -38.16
C THR A 193 3.55 -27.86 -37.14
N THR A 194 3.79 -28.14 -35.86
CA THR A 194 3.60 -27.19 -34.77
C THR A 194 4.96 -26.85 -34.18
N VAL A 195 5.31 -25.56 -34.16
CA VAL A 195 6.55 -25.07 -33.56
C VAL A 195 6.17 -24.27 -32.32
N GLU A 196 6.69 -24.69 -31.18
CA GLU A 196 6.54 -23.98 -29.92
C GLU A 196 7.87 -23.31 -29.57
N VAL A 197 7.84 -21.98 -29.42
CA VAL A 197 8.99 -21.16 -29.07
C VAL A 197 8.82 -20.68 -27.64
N TYR A 198 9.80 -20.94 -26.79
CA TYR A 198 9.85 -20.41 -25.43
C TYR A 198 10.97 -19.39 -25.31
N GLY A 199 10.65 -18.22 -24.76
CA GLY A 199 11.62 -17.16 -24.46
C GLY A 199 11.52 -16.75 -22.99
N GLU A 200 12.67 -16.59 -22.34
CA GLU A 200 12.78 -16.00 -21.01
C GLU A 200 13.79 -14.86 -21.07
N ALA A 201 13.45 -13.73 -20.46
CA ALA A 201 14.31 -12.56 -20.33
C ALA A 201 14.31 -12.12 -18.87
N GLN A 202 15.50 -11.92 -18.32
CA GLN A 202 15.69 -11.28 -17.02
C GLN A 202 16.48 -10.00 -17.22
N SER A 203 16.05 -8.92 -16.58
CA SER A 203 16.66 -7.62 -16.71
C SER A 203 16.72 -6.90 -15.37
N ASP A 204 17.93 -6.46 -15.03
CA ASP A 204 18.21 -5.57 -13.90
C ASP A 204 18.30 -4.10 -14.37
N VAL A 205 17.79 -3.79 -15.58
CA VAL A 205 18.11 -2.55 -16.34
C VAL A 205 17.34 -1.31 -15.86
N LEU A 206 16.37 -1.45 -14.95
CA LEU A 206 15.79 -0.27 -14.31
C LEU A 206 16.80 0.23 -13.27
N ASP A 207 17.59 1.23 -13.66
CA ASP A 207 18.56 1.96 -12.83
C ASP A 207 17.82 2.80 -11.79
N VAL A 208 17.18 2.12 -10.85
CA VAL A 208 16.42 2.69 -9.73
C VAL A 208 17.22 2.56 -8.43
N GLU A 209 18.50 2.20 -8.54
CA GLU A 209 19.42 2.03 -7.42
C GLU A 209 19.56 3.35 -6.66
N GLY A 210 19.25 3.34 -5.36
CA GLY A 210 19.28 4.53 -4.51
C GLY A 210 18.05 5.43 -4.59
N ALA A 211 16.96 5.00 -5.25
CA ALA A 211 15.72 5.75 -5.23
C ALA A 211 15.15 5.86 -3.81
N SER A 212 14.97 7.09 -3.36
CA SER A 212 14.62 7.39 -1.99
C SER A 212 13.77 8.65 -1.89
N SER A 213 12.98 8.74 -0.83
CA SER A 213 12.15 9.90 -0.53
C SER A 213 12.07 10.14 0.96
N ALA A 214 11.92 11.41 1.33
CA ALA A 214 11.62 11.84 2.68
C ALA A 214 10.38 12.73 2.66
N THR A 215 9.41 12.45 3.53
CA THR A 215 8.16 13.19 3.66
C THR A 215 7.98 13.63 5.10
N LEU A 216 7.72 14.93 5.31
CA LEU A 216 7.30 15.47 6.59
C LEU A 216 5.78 15.59 6.59
N ILE A 217 5.13 15.00 7.59
CA ILE A 217 3.68 14.88 7.68
C ILE A 217 3.23 15.44 9.02
N LEU A 218 2.16 16.23 8.99
CA LEU A 218 1.40 16.65 10.16
C LEU A 218 0.14 15.79 10.21
N HIS A 219 -0.08 15.13 11.34
CA HIS A 219 -1.26 14.31 11.59
C HIS A 219 -2.05 14.93 12.74
N TRP A 220 -3.28 15.35 12.43
CA TRP A 220 -4.25 15.79 13.43
C TRP A 220 -5.27 14.69 13.66
N ALA A 221 -5.43 14.31 14.93
CA ALA A 221 -6.45 13.36 15.38
C ALA A 221 -7.52 14.09 16.21
N TRP A 222 -8.77 13.96 15.77
CA TRP A 222 -9.99 14.24 16.51
C TRP A 222 -10.75 12.93 16.78
N SER A 223 -11.74 12.94 17.67
CA SER A 223 -12.30 11.72 18.28
C SER A 223 -12.74 10.65 17.29
N THR A 224 -13.21 11.09 16.13
CA THR A 224 -13.67 10.23 15.04
C THR A 224 -13.08 10.63 13.70
N PHE A 225 -12.27 11.68 13.63
CA PHE A 225 -11.86 12.30 12.39
C PHE A 225 -10.36 12.57 12.44
N ASN A 226 -9.66 12.27 11.36
CA ASN A 226 -8.23 12.43 11.27
C ASN A 226 -7.87 13.11 9.96
N LEU A 227 -6.91 14.03 10.02
CA LEU A 227 -6.39 14.75 8.88
C LEU A 227 -4.88 14.58 8.84
N ARG A 228 -4.36 14.16 7.71
CA ARG A 228 -2.92 14.10 7.43
C ARG A 228 -2.60 15.01 6.28
N VAL A 229 -1.64 15.91 6.49
CA VAL A 229 -1.12 16.78 5.43
C VAL A 229 0.40 16.77 5.53
N GLY A 230 1.07 16.54 4.41
CA GLY A 230 2.51 16.47 4.35
C GLY A 230 3.07 16.89 3.01
N LEU A 231 4.37 17.13 3.01
CA LEU A 231 5.14 17.41 1.82
C LEU A 231 6.50 16.71 1.94
N GLY A 232 6.87 16.03 0.88
CA GLY A 232 8.14 15.36 0.76
C GLY A 232 8.89 15.73 -0.50
N TYR A 233 10.11 15.21 -0.61
CA TYR A 233 10.94 15.30 -1.79
C TYR A 233 11.67 13.98 -2.01
N GLY A 234 11.72 13.55 -3.27
CA GLY A 234 12.43 12.35 -3.68
C GLY A 234 11.68 11.59 -4.78
N ASN A 235 11.98 10.31 -4.88
CA ASN A 235 11.34 9.42 -5.84
C ASN A 235 9.93 9.05 -5.38
N TRP A 236 8.91 9.42 -6.16
CA TRP A 236 7.53 9.14 -5.78
C TRP A 236 7.23 7.64 -5.95
N SER A 237 6.79 7.00 -4.87
CA SER A 237 6.32 5.61 -4.87
C SER A 237 4.79 5.59 -4.91
N LEU A 238 4.22 4.94 -5.93
CA LEU A 238 2.78 4.80 -6.09
C LEU A 238 2.22 3.89 -4.97
N PRO A 239 1.28 4.38 -4.14
CA PRO A 239 0.68 3.58 -3.08
C PRO A 239 0.00 2.31 -3.62
N GLY A 240 0.06 1.21 -2.87
CA GLY A 240 -0.56 -0.07 -3.21
C GLY A 240 0.27 -0.94 -4.15
N VAL A 241 0.86 -0.36 -5.20
CA VAL A 241 1.70 -1.11 -6.17
C VAL A 241 3.20 -1.05 -5.90
N ASN A 242 3.61 -0.13 -5.02
CA ASN A 242 5.01 0.05 -4.61
C ASN A 242 5.98 0.31 -5.78
N PHE A 243 5.49 0.91 -6.86
CA PHE A 243 6.29 1.26 -8.03
C PHE A 243 6.92 2.64 -7.85
N VAL A 244 8.23 2.76 -8.06
CA VAL A 244 8.98 4.00 -7.85
C VAL A 244 9.19 4.71 -9.18
N LEU A 245 8.81 5.98 -9.25
CA LEU A 245 9.14 6.83 -10.38
C LEU A 245 10.62 7.25 -10.31
N PRO A 246 11.38 7.15 -11.41
CA PRO A 246 12.82 7.44 -11.42
C PRO A 246 13.13 8.93 -11.21
N GLU A 247 12.21 9.82 -11.56
CA GLU A 247 12.38 11.25 -11.39
C GLU A 247 12.09 11.69 -9.94
N LYS A 248 12.99 12.51 -9.39
CA LYS A 248 12.76 13.15 -8.10
C LYS A 248 11.77 14.29 -8.26
N THR A 249 10.75 14.32 -7.41
CA THR A 249 9.70 15.33 -7.43
C THR A 249 9.28 15.69 -6.00
N TYR A 250 8.42 16.70 -5.89
CA TYR A 250 7.71 16.98 -4.66
C TYR A 250 6.57 15.97 -4.48
N ILE A 251 6.49 15.40 -3.29
CA ILE A 251 5.52 14.34 -2.95
C ILE A 251 4.50 14.95 -1.99
N PRO A 252 3.33 15.39 -2.46
CA PRO A 252 2.27 15.82 -1.56
C PRO A 252 1.70 14.59 -0.84
N GLU A 253 1.50 14.71 0.47
CA GLU A 253 0.76 13.74 1.24
C GLU A 253 -0.51 14.38 1.78
N PHE A 254 -1.65 13.76 1.49
CA PHE A 254 -2.95 14.23 1.98
C PHE A 254 -3.81 13.01 2.24
N ASP A 255 -4.27 12.82 3.47
CA ASP A 255 -5.27 11.80 3.81
C ASP A 255 -6.29 12.38 4.78
N LEU A 256 -7.50 11.89 4.65
CA LEU A 256 -8.64 12.28 5.47
C LEU A 256 -9.41 11.02 5.78
N PHE A 257 -9.61 10.71 7.06
CA PHE A 257 -10.32 9.50 7.42
C PHE A 257 -11.08 9.64 8.73
N TRP A 258 -12.08 8.78 8.87
CA TRP A 258 -12.85 8.65 10.08
C TRP A 258 -12.64 7.29 10.73
N ARG A 259 -12.76 7.23 12.06
CA ARG A 259 -12.67 6.03 12.89
C ARG A 259 -13.91 5.94 13.80
N TRP A 260 -14.49 4.76 13.96
CA TRP A 260 -15.65 4.48 14.81
C TRP A 260 -15.66 3.04 15.31
#